data_AF-A0A1G6QYJ3-F1
#
_entry.id   AF-A0A1G6QYJ3-F1
#
_cell.length_a   1.000
_cell.length_b   1.000
_cell.length_c   1.000
_cell.angle_alpha   90.00
_cell.angle_beta   90.00
_cell.angle_gamma   90.00
#
_symmetry.space_group_name_H-M   'P 1'
#
loop_
_entity.id
_entity.type
_entity.pdbx_description
1 polymer ?
#
loop_
_entity_poly.entity_id
_entity_poly.type
_entity_poly.pdbx_seq_one_letter_code
_entity_poly.pdbx_strand_id
1 'polypeptide(L)'
;MDEAGYVVRLSDGRYALGAKTFQLGTTYRANFNLEQHVLPVLQRLSQQTLESSAFHVRERDSRLCLFRVDSPQLVRGVARLTNLAPLDLTSTGQVLRGGPLGEPGR
;
A
#
# COMPACT_ATOMS: atom_id res chain seq x y z
N MET A 1 -30.44 1.56 -1.90
CA MET A 1 -29.20 0.90 -2.34
C MET A 1 -28.63 0.26 -1.09
N ASP A 2 -29.32 -0.76 -0.56
CA ASP A 2 -28.82 -1.52 0.58
C ASP A 2 -27.63 -2.34 0.07
N GLU A 3 -26.47 -1.95 0.58
CA GLU A 3 -25.15 -2.31 0.09
C GLU A 3 -25.00 -3.82 0.01
N ALA A 4 -24.35 -4.30 -1.05
CA ALA A 4 -24.25 -5.72 -1.41
C ALA A 4 -23.48 -6.60 -0.39
N GLY A 5 -23.44 -6.26 0.90
CA GLY A 5 -22.71 -6.90 1.99
C GLY A 5 -21.35 -6.25 2.31
N TYR A 6 -21.02 -5.14 1.64
CA TYR A 6 -19.74 -4.43 1.78
C TYR A 6 -19.71 -3.45 2.94
N VAL A 7 -20.87 -2.95 3.34
CA VAL A 7 -21.07 -2.00 4.42
C VAL A 7 -22.40 -2.35 5.08
N VAL A 8 -22.48 -2.12 6.37
CA VAL A 8 -23.65 -2.38 7.21
C VAL A 8 -24.01 -1.14 7.99
N ARG A 9 -25.30 -0.84 8.08
CA ARG A 9 -25.82 0.24 8.92
C ARG A 9 -26.00 -0.29 10.35
N LEU A 10 -25.44 0.43 11.31
CA LEU A 10 -25.55 0.16 12.74
C LEU A 10 -26.87 0.71 13.29
N SER A 11 -27.28 0.21 14.46
CA SER A 11 -28.53 0.59 15.13
C SER A 11 -28.59 2.08 15.51
N ASP A 12 -27.44 2.73 15.68
CA ASP A 12 -27.31 4.17 15.94
C ASP A 12 -27.22 5.01 14.66
N GLY A 13 -27.42 4.40 13.49
CA GLY A 13 -27.41 5.06 12.19
C GLY A 13 -26.02 5.25 11.57
N ARG A 14 -24.93 4.89 12.25
CA ARG A 14 -23.57 4.87 11.67
C ARG A 14 -23.40 3.71 10.68
N TYR A 15 -22.30 3.72 9.93
CA TYR A 15 -21.96 2.66 8.98
C TYR A 15 -20.64 1.99 9.37
N ALA A 16 -20.54 0.69 9.13
CA ALA A 16 -19.33 -0.10 9.33
C ALA A 16 -19.06 -0.98 8.11
N LEU A 17 -17.83 -1.45 7.93
CA LEU A 17 -17.52 -2.42 6.87
C LEU A 17 -18.24 -3.74 7.11
N GLY A 18 -18.87 -4.27 6.07
CA GLY A 18 -19.57 -5.55 6.07
C GLY A 18 -18.65 -6.74 5.74
N ALA A 19 -19.14 -7.95 5.98
CA ALA A 19 -18.36 -9.19 5.86
C ALA A 19 -17.81 -9.43 4.44
N LYS A 20 -18.45 -8.93 3.38
CA LYS A 20 -17.91 -9.08 2.02
C LYS A 20 -16.61 -8.31 1.79
N THR A 21 -16.38 -7.22 2.53
CA THR A 21 -15.11 -6.48 2.46
C THR A 21 -13.96 -7.32 3.02
N PHE A 22 -14.21 -8.07 4.09
CA PHE A 22 -13.24 -9.02 4.63
C PHE A 22 -12.98 -10.19 3.67
N GLN A 23 -14.04 -10.76 3.07
CA GLN A 23 -13.91 -11.83 2.08
C GLN A 23 -13.10 -11.36 0.87
N LEU A 24 -13.41 -10.18 0.33
CA LEU A 24 -12.68 -9.59 -0.79
C LEU A 24 -11.20 -9.40 -0.47
N GLY A 25 -10.89 -8.82 0.70
CA GLY A 25 -9.49 -8.66 1.15
C GLY A 25 -8.75 -9.98 1.32
N THR A 26 -9.43 -11.01 1.83
CA THR A 26 -8.86 -12.35 2.01
C THR A 26 -8.60 -13.02 0.66
N THR A 27 -9.57 -12.98 -0.26
CA THR A 27 -9.42 -13.52 -1.62
C THR A 27 -8.33 -12.78 -2.40
N TYR A 28 -8.24 -11.46 -2.27
CA TYR A 28 -7.17 -10.67 -2.87
C TYR A 28 -5.80 -11.13 -2.35
N ARG A 29 -5.62 -11.23 -1.01
CA ARG A 29 -4.35 -11.69 -0.43
C ARG A 29 -4.00 -13.14 -0.81
N ALA A 30 -4.99 -14.03 -0.88
CA ALA A 30 -4.78 -15.43 -1.22
C ALA A 30 -4.35 -15.61 -2.69
N ASN A 31 -4.94 -14.84 -3.61
CA ASN A 31 -4.62 -14.93 -5.04
C ASN A 31 -3.41 -14.08 -5.43
N PHE A 32 -3.18 -12.95 -4.73
CA PHE A 32 -2.03 -12.09 -4.90
C PHE A 32 -1.14 -12.18 -3.66
N ASN A 33 -0.46 -13.33 -3.49
CA ASN A 33 0.56 -13.49 -2.47
C ASN A 33 1.85 -12.76 -2.85
N LEU A 34 1.76 -11.47 -3.19
CA LEU A 34 2.91 -10.60 -3.46
C LEU A 34 3.82 -10.50 -2.24
N GLU A 35 3.25 -10.62 -1.05
CA GLU A 35 3.96 -10.57 0.23
C GLU A 35 5.14 -11.56 0.27
N GLN A 36 4.93 -12.82 -0.15
CA GLN A 36 5.99 -13.85 -0.16
C GLN A 36 7.13 -13.57 -1.16
N HIS A 37 6.89 -12.72 -2.15
CA HIS A 37 7.88 -12.38 -3.18
C HIS A 37 8.56 -11.04 -2.89
N VAL A 38 7.80 -10.06 -2.42
CA VAL A 38 8.26 -8.68 -2.23
C VAL A 38 8.99 -8.52 -0.90
N LEU A 39 8.47 -9.07 0.21
CA LEU A 39 9.10 -8.88 1.53
C LEU A 39 10.54 -9.41 1.59
N PRO A 40 10.88 -10.60 1.06
CA PRO A 40 12.27 -11.07 1.08
C PRO A 40 13.24 -10.14 0.34
N VAL A 41 12.77 -9.51 -0.76
CA VAL A 41 13.58 -8.54 -1.51
C VAL A 41 13.76 -7.26 -0.70
N LEU A 42 12.70 -6.72 -0.10
CA LEU A 42 12.77 -5.54 0.74
C LEU A 42 13.69 -5.76 1.96
N GLN A 43 13.60 -6.92 2.61
CA GLN A 43 14.47 -7.30 3.73
C GLN A 43 15.93 -7.33 3.31
N ARG A 44 16.24 -7.97 2.17
CA ARG A 44 17.60 -8.01 1.62
C ARG A 44 18.14 -6.60 1.34
N LEU A 45 17.32 -5.74 0.71
CA LEU A 45 17.70 -4.35 0.45
C LEU A 45 17.98 -3.59 1.74
N SER A 46 17.09 -3.69 2.72
CA SER A 46 17.26 -3.01 4.01
C SER A 46 18.50 -3.48 4.75
N GLN A 47 18.81 -4.79 4.72
CA GLN A 47 20.03 -5.33 5.32
C GLN A 47 21.30 -4.88 4.59
N GLN A 48 21.24 -4.72 3.26
CA GLN A 48 22.39 -4.31 2.45
C GLN A 48 22.66 -2.79 2.54
N THR A 49 21.62 -1.96 2.61
CA THR A 49 21.75 -0.50 2.63
C THR A 49 21.73 0.07 4.04
N LEU A 50 21.31 -0.70 5.04
CA LEU A 50 21.03 -0.26 6.41
C LEU A 50 19.95 0.82 6.50
N GLU A 51 19.10 0.92 5.48
CA GLU A 51 18.02 1.92 5.37
C GLU A 51 16.65 1.24 5.34
N SER A 52 15.59 2.04 5.48
CA SER A 52 14.23 1.54 5.25
C SER A 52 13.99 1.26 3.77
N SER A 53 13.26 0.19 3.46
CA SER A 53 12.86 -0.17 2.10
C SER A 53 11.34 -0.35 2.03
N ALA A 54 10.72 0.08 0.93
CA ALA A 54 9.27 0.07 0.80
C ALA A 54 8.82 -0.20 -0.64
N PHE A 55 7.73 -0.96 -0.78
CA PHE A 55 7.08 -1.26 -2.04
C PHE A 55 5.76 -0.49 -2.16
N HIS A 56 5.69 0.34 -3.20
CA HIS A 56 4.54 1.20 -3.46
C HIS A 56 3.87 0.83 -4.77
N VAL A 57 2.55 0.97 -4.80
CA VAL A 57 1.75 0.88 -6.02
C VAL A 57 1.03 2.21 -6.27
N ARG A 58 0.74 2.51 -7.52
CA ARG A 58 -0.07 3.66 -7.88
C ARG A 58 -1.56 3.34 -7.70
N GLU A 59 -2.27 4.21 -6.99
CA GLU A 59 -3.71 4.20 -6.87
C GLU A 59 -4.24 5.57 -7.32
N ARG A 60 -4.68 5.67 -8.58
CA ARG A 60 -5.08 6.93 -9.22
C ARG A 60 -3.97 7.99 -9.14
N ASP A 61 -4.21 9.07 -8.40
CA ASP A 61 -3.29 10.20 -8.18
C ASP A 61 -2.51 10.08 -6.86
N SER A 62 -2.59 8.92 -6.22
CA SER A 62 -1.91 8.60 -4.98
C SER A 62 -0.97 7.41 -5.16
N ARG A 63 -0.03 7.27 -4.23
CA ARG A 63 0.78 6.08 -4.00
C ARG A 63 0.33 5.41 -2.71
N LEU A 64 0.17 4.09 -2.79
CA LEU A 64 -0.12 3.24 -1.65
C LEU A 64 1.11 2.40 -1.33
N CYS A 65 1.65 2.56 -0.12
CA CYS A 65 2.68 1.69 0.44
C CYS A 65 2.04 0.38 0.88
N LEU A 66 2.28 -0.69 0.12
CA LEU A 66 1.75 -2.04 0.43
C LEU A 66 2.64 -2.77 1.45
N PHE A 67 3.96 -2.65 1.30
CA PHE A 67 4.93 -3.33 2.16
C PHE A 67 6.08 -2.39 2.51
N ARG A 68 6.60 -2.49 3.74
CA ARG A 68 7.74 -1.73 4.23
C ARG A 68 8.56 -2.58 5.20
N VAL A 69 9.87 -2.44 5.13
CA VAL A 69 10.83 -2.93 6.13
C VAL A 69 11.54 -1.69 6.67
N ASP A 70 11.50 -1.50 7.98
CA ASP A 70 12.17 -0.37 8.63
C ASP A 70 13.69 -0.57 8.69
N SER A 71 14.41 0.54 8.79
CA SER A 71 15.87 0.50 8.93
C SER A 71 16.26 -0.29 10.19
N PRO A 72 17.31 -1.13 10.12
CA PRO A 72 17.87 -1.78 11.30
C PRO A 72 18.56 -0.78 12.25
N GLN A 73 18.83 0.44 11.78
CA GLN A 73 19.38 1.50 12.62
C GLN A 73 18.27 2.18 13.43
N LEU A 74 18.60 2.59 14.66
CA LEU A 74 17.67 3.32 15.51
C LEU A 74 17.49 4.76 15.01
N VAL A 75 16.72 4.94 13.94
CA VAL A 75 16.42 6.27 13.40
C VAL A 75 15.29 6.89 14.22
N ARG A 76 15.62 7.93 15.02
CA ARG A 76 14.63 8.74 15.73
C ARG A 76 13.92 9.67 14.74
N GLY A 77 12.89 9.16 14.09
CA GLY A 77 12.07 9.97 13.19
C GLY A 77 11.14 9.11 12.37
N VAL A 78 10.08 8.57 12.99
CA VAL A 78 9.03 7.93 12.21
C VAL A 78 7.76 8.75 12.37
N ALA A 79 7.64 9.77 11.52
CA ALA A 79 6.31 10.20 11.10
C ALA A 79 5.68 8.98 10.44
N ARG A 80 4.71 8.37 11.13
CA ARG A 80 3.94 7.24 10.61
C ARG A 80 3.03 7.81 9.52
N LEU A 81 3.61 8.00 8.33
CA LEU A 81 2.90 8.49 7.17
C LEU A 81 1.76 7.53 6.88
N THR A 82 0.60 8.05 6.53
CA THR A 82 -0.49 7.24 6.02
C THR A 82 0.02 6.37 4.88
N ASN A 83 -0.39 5.11 4.82
CA ASN A 83 0.02 4.22 3.73
C ASN A 83 -0.35 4.79 2.35
N LEU A 84 -1.36 5.67 2.29
CA LEU A 84 -1.73 6.44 1.12
C LEU A 84 -1.13 7.85 1.19
N ALA A 85 -0.39 8.25 0.15
CA ALA A 85 0.17 9.60 0.00
C ALA A 85 -0.04 10.08 -1.44
N PRO A 86 -0.10 11.39 -1.73
CA PRO A 86 -0.22 11.88 -3.10
C PRO A 86 0.97 11.46 -3.97
N LEU A 87 0.77 11.34 -5.28
CA LEU A 87 1.86 11.30 -6.24
C LEU A 87 2.51 12.67 -6.29
N ASP A 88 3.57 12.85 -5.50
CA ASP A 88 4.34 14.07 -5.34
C ASP A 88 5.64 14.02 -6.18
N LEU A 89 6.55 14.97 -5.93
CA LEU A 89 7.86 15.03 -6.58
C LEU A 89 8.90 14.12 -5.92
N THR A 90 8.50 13.23 -4.99
CA THR A 90 9.44 12.25 -4.42
C THR A 90 9.91 11.27 -5.49
N SER A 91 11.06 10.63 -5.27
CA SER A 91 11.60 9.61 -6.17
C SER A 91 10.56 8.52 -6.47
N THR A 92 9.86 8.02 -5.45
CA THR A 92 8.77 7.05 -5.63
C THR A 92 7.61 7.63 -6.44
N GLY A 93 7.19 8.87 -6.18
CA GLY A 93 6.13 9.55 -6.92
C GLY A 93 6.46 9.71 -8.41
N GLN A 94 7.69 10.10 -8.74
CA GLN A 94 8.15 10.26 -10.11
C GLN A 94 8.18 8.93 -10.87
N VAL A 95 8.71 7.87 -10.27
CA VAL A 95 8.72 6.52 -10.87
C VAL A 95 7.31 6.00 -11.14
N LEU A 96 6.38 6.19 -10.20
CA LEU A 96 5.00 5.74 -10.34
C LEU A 96 4.18 6.56 -11.35
N ARG A 97 4.54 7.83 -11.59
CA ARG A 97 3.94 8.64 -12.66
C ARG A 97 4.32 8.14 -14.06
N GLY A 98 5.55 7.64 -14.22
CA GLY A 98 6.12 7.24 -15.51
C GLY A 98 5.59 5.92 -16.09
N GLY A 99 4.88 5.09 -15.30
CA GLY A 99 4.38 3.78 -15.75
C GLY A 99 5.48 2.73 -16.01
N PRO A 100 5.14 1.44 -16.15
CA PRO A 100 6.11 0.40 -16.52
C PRO A 100 6.48 0.58 -18.00
N LEU A 101 7.68 1.10 -18.24
CA LEU A 101 8.14 1.72 -19.49
C LEU A 101 7.35 3.00 -19.83
N GLY A 102 8.09 4.09 -20.03
CA GLY A 102 7.56 5.41 -20.29
C GLY A 102 6.73 5.49 -21.55
N GLU A 103 5.43 5.26 -21.43
CA GLU A 103 4.45 5.81 -22.35
C GLU A 103 4.14 7.24 -21.88
N PRO A 104 4.57 8.27 -22.61
CA PRO A 104 4.25 9.65 -22.27
C PRO A 104 2.75 9.85 -22.30
N GLY A 105 2.26 10.58 -21.29
CA GLY A 105 0.84 10.73 -21.00
C GLY A 105 -0.03 11.10 -22.20
N ARG A 106 -1.23 10.52 -22.20
CA ARG A 106 -2.37 10.98 -22.99
C ARG A 106 -3.58 11.14 -22.07
#